data_AF-V5H1L6-F1
#
_entry.id   AF-V5H1L6-F1
#
_cell.length_a   1.000
_cell.length_b   1.000
_cell.length_c   1.000
_cell.angle_alpha   90.00
_cell.angle_beta   90.00
_cell.angle_gamma   90.00
#
_symmetry.space_group_name_H-M   'P 1'
#
loop_
_entity.id
_entity.type
_entity.pdbx_description
1 polymer ?
#
loop_
_entity_poly.entity_id
_entity_poly.type
_entity_poly.pdbx_seq_one_letter_code
_entity_poly.pdbx_strand_id
1 'polypeptide(L)'
;LNGTSDYWSKLDTDGWKAEMVGERDLLASHAAIPASDIVGMRAPLLQTGGDSSYKMLKENGFLYDSSIPHNRVKDGGKPMFPYTLDYGLQTPCIIAPCPQNKYPGLWTIPMNMWFQKNDIEGLQMYFPCSTIAGCVPPPDTADETYEFLMANFKQFYENNRAPFPMFLHEGWLHGGERREGFLKFIDWLLTKDDVFIVTLKEVIEFMKNPKPVNSYKESRCLTEVKPSDKCTRPETCVYRKVKIGDHIGDRKMKSCVDCAPHYPWVSLKKQ
;
A
#
# COMPACT_ATOMS: atom_id res chain seq x y z
N LEU A 1 -2.78 -20.65 7.74
CA LEU A 1 -2.30 -19.38 8.34
C LEU A 1 -2.27 -18.33 7.23
N ASN A 2 -2.50 -17.07 7.56
CA ASN A 2 -2.61 -15.96 6.60
C ASN A 2 -1.28 -15.51 5.96
N GLY A 3 -0.25 -16.37 5.97
CA GLY A 3 1.08 -16.11 5.44
C GLY A 3 1.34 -16.66 4.04
N THR A 4 0.34 -17.25 3.38
CA THR A 4 0.51 -17.87 2.06
C THR A 4 -0.44 -17.27 1.04
N SER A 5 -0.02 -17.21 -0.23
CA SER A 5 -0.91 -16.78 -1.31
C SER A 5 -2.16 -17.66 -1.43
N ASP A 6 -2.02 -18.96 -1.18
CA ASP A 6 -3.14 -19.91 -1.24
C ASP A 6 -4.26 -19.59 -0.23
N TYR A 7 -3.90 -19.08 0.95
CA TYR A 7 -4.89 -18.62 1.92
C TYR A 7 -5.70 -17.47 1.34
N TRP A 8 -5.04 -16.40 0.92
CA TRP A 8 -5.69 -15.18 0.43
C TRP A 8 -6.51 -15.40 -0.84
N SER A 9 -6.00 -16.20 -1.79
CA SER A 9 -6.68 -16.45 -3.06
C SER A 9 -7.96 -17.28 -2.92
N LYS A 10 -8.09 -18.07 -1.84
CA LYS A 10 -9.22 -18.98 -1.59
C LYS A 10 -10.23 -18.47 -0.56
N LEU A 11 -9.96 -17.37 0.13
CA LEU A 11 -10.94 -16.78 1.06
C LEU A 11 -12.21 -16.36 0.31
N ASP A 12 -13.36 -16.68 0.89
CA ASP A 12 -14.64 -16.13 0.48
C ASP A 12 -14.81 -14.68 1.00
N THR A 13 -15.93 -14.05 0.65
CA THR A 13 -16.21 -12.66 1.04
C THR A 13 -16.20 -12.47 2.56
N ASP A 14 -16.71 -13.43 3.33
CA ASP A 14 -16.74 -13.36 4.80
C ASP A 14 -15.35 -13.55 5.41
N GLY A 15 -14.52 -14.42 4.84
CA GLY A 15 -13.12 -14.57 5.21
C GLY A 15 -12.32 -13.29 4.97
N TRP A 16 -12.48 -12.67 3.79
CA TRP A 16 -11.90 -11.35 3.50
C TRP A 16 -12.40 -10.27 4.45
N LYS A 17 -13.68 -10.32 4.85
CA LYS A 17 -14.26 -9.38 5.79
C LYS A 17 -13.64 -9.55 7.18
N ALA A 18 -13.49 -10.78 7.65
CA ALA A 18 -12.88 -11.07 8.95
C ALA A 18 -11.42 -10.59 9.04
N GLU A 19 -10.67 -10.65 7.94
CA GLU A 19 -9.31 -10.10 7.85
C GLU A 19 -9.32 -8.56 7.79
N MET A 20 -9.94 -7.98 6.76
CA MET A 20 -9.73 -6.57 6.42
C MET A 20 -10.62 -5.61 7.22
N VAL A 21 -11.88 -5.98 7.46
CA VAL A 21 -12.75 -5.20 8.35
C VAL A 21 -12.32 -5.42 9.80
N GLY A 22 -11.92 -6.64 10.16
CA GLY A 22 -11.35 -6.93 11.48
C GLY A 22 -10.13 -6.07 11.80
N GLU A 23 -9.19 -5.93 10.85
CA GLU A 23 -8.04 -5.04 11.01
C GLU A 23 -8.46 -3.57 11.11
N ARG A 24 -9.40 -3.12 10.26
CA ARG A 24 -9.94 -1.75 10.34
C ARG A 24 -10.53 -1.44 11.71
N ASP A 25 -11.33 -2.35 12.25
CA ASP A 25 -11.98 -2.20 13.55
C ASP A 25 -10.95 -2.24 14.70
N LEU A 26 -9.92 -3.10 14.57
CA LEU A 26 -8.80 -3.15 15.51
C LEU A 26 -8.02 -1.84 15.53
N LEU A 27 -7.65 -1.31 14.36
CA LEU A 27 -6.97 -0.03 14.24
C LEU A 27 -7.83 1.12 14.79
N ALA A 28 -9.11 1.17 14.42
CA ALA A 28 -10.01 2.23 14.87
C ALA A 28 -10.14 2.26 16.40
N SER A 29 -10.34 1.08 17.01
CA SER A 29 -10.46 0.97 18.46
C SER A 29 -9.13 1.16 19.18
N HIS A 30 -8.08 0.44 18.80
CA HIS A 30 -6.83 0.36 19.58
C HIS A 30 -5.87 1.51 19.31
N ALA A 31 -5.93 2.16 18.14
CA ALA A 31 -5.16 3.37 17.86
C ALA A 31 -5.97 4.66 18.10
N ALA A 32 -7.23 4.54 18.52
CA ALA A 32 -8.15 5.66 18.75
C ALA A 32 -8.32 6.59 17.54
N ILE A 33 -8.37 6.00 16.34
CA ILE A 33 -8.57 6.70 15.07
C ILE A 33 -9.99 6.44 14.54
N PRO A 34 -10.65 7.42 13.89
CA PRO A 34 -11.96 7.18 13.30
C PRO A 34 -11.89 6.09 12.22
N ALA A 35 -12.76 5.08 12.29
CA ALA A 35 -12.86 4.04 11.27
C ALA A 35 -13.13 4.62 9.86
N SER A 36 -13.82 5.78 9.80
CA SER A 36 -14.09 6.53 8.56
C SER A 36 -12.83 7.08 7.87
N ASP A 37 -11.70 7.16 8.57
CA ASP A 37 -10.43 7.58 7.98
C ASP A 37 -9.60 6.39 7.45
N ILE A 38 -9.98 5.15 7.79
CA ILE A 38 -9.33 3.92 7.36
C ILE A 38 -10.09 3.37 6.14
N VAL A 39 -9.77 3.92 4.97
CA VAL A 39 -10.59 3.74 3.76
C VAL A 39 -9.92 2.89 2.68
N GLY A 40 -8.67 2.49 2.85
CA GLY A 40 -7.90 1.75 1.86
C GLY A 40 -7.60 0.31 2.28
N MET A 41 -7.37 -0.54 1.28
CA MET A 41 -6.84 -1.90 1.48
C MET A 41 -5.62 -2.14 0.58
N ARG A 42 -4.65 -2.89 1.09
CA ARG A 42 -3.66 -3.61 0.27
C ARG A 42 -3.60 -5.05 0.76
N ALA A 43 -3.86 -5.99 -0.13
CA ALA A 43 -3.80 -7.41 0.16
C ALA A 43 -2.35 -7.85 0.45
N PRO A 44 -2.13 -8.67 1.50
CA PRO A 44 -0.83 -9.27 1.76
C PRO A 44 -0.34 -10.07 0.55
N LEU A 45 0.97 -10.02 0.31
CA LEU A 45 1.62 -10.64 -0.86
C LEU A 45 1.09 -10.15 -2.22
N LEU A 46 0.31 -9.07 -2.24
CA LEU A 46 -0.43 -8.58 -3.41
C LEU A 46 -1.42 -9.62 -3.98
N GLN A 47 -1.80 -10.61 -3.15
CA GLN A 47 -2.68 -11.68 -3.53
C GLN A 47 -4.13 -11.33 -3.20
N THR A 48 -4.93 -10.96 -4.20
CA THR A 48 -6.36 -10.71 -4.00
C THR A 48 -7.18 -12.00 -4.05
N GLY A 49 -8.45 -11.92 -3.63
CA GLY A 49 -9.43 -13.01 -3.70
C GLY A 49 -10.35 -12.91 -4.90
N GLY A 50 -9.94 -12.19 -5.95
CA GLY A 50 -10.81 -11.88 -7.09
C GLY A 50 -12.09 -11.19 -6.64
N ASP A 51 -13.23 -11.66 -7.13
CA ASP A 51 -14.52 -11.07 -6.77
C ASP A 51 -14.85 -11.16 -5.27
N SER A 52 -14.36 -12.17 -4.54
CA SER A 52 -14.61 -12.31 -3.10
C SER A 52 -14.08 -11.11 -2.30
N SER A 53 -12.84 -10.68 -2.56
CA SER A 53 -12.23 -9.56 -1.87
C SER A 53 -12.83 -8.22 -2.30
N TYR A 54 -13.15 -8.06 -3.58
CA TYR A 54 -13.71 -6.81 -4.10
C TYR A 54 -15.18 -6.60 -3.71
N LYS A 55 -15.96 -7.68 -3.63
CA LYS A 55 -17.30 -7.65 -3.02
C LYS A 55 -17.24 -7.21 -1.57
N MET A 56 -16.30 -7.75 -0.79
CA MET A 56 -16.08 -7.34 0.60
C MET A 56 -15.76 -5.84 0.69
N LEU A 57 -14.82 -5.34 -0.13
CA LEU A 57 -14.46 -3.93 -0.13
C LEU A 57 -15.68 -3.03 -0.37
N LYS A 58 -16.47 -3.38 -1.39
CA LYS A 58 -17.64 -2.60 -1.79
C LYS A 58 -18.74 -2.61 -0.72
N GLU A 59 -19.06 -3.78 -0.17
CA GLU A 59 -20.12 -3.94 0.85
C GLU A 59 -19.75 -3.28 2.18
N ASN A 60 -18.46 -3.15 2.49
CA ASN A 60 -17.98 -2.61 3.76
C ASN A 60 -17.41 -1.18 3.64
N GLY A 61 -17.71 -0.49 2.54
CA GLY A 61 -17.46 0.95 2.40
C GLY A 61 -15.99 1.35 2.28
N PHE A 62 -15.11 0.46 1.82
CA PHE A 62 -13.75 0.86 1.46
C PHE A 62 -13.78 1.77 0.23
N LEU A 63 -12.91 2.78 0.21
CA LEU A 63 -12.76 3.72 -0.90
C LEU A 63 -11.93 3.12 -2.04
N TYR A 64 -10.87 2.37 -1.70
CA TYR A 64 -9.94 1.87 -2.71
C TYR A 64 -9.22 0.57 -2.33
N ASP A 65 -8.82 -0.16 -3.37
CA ASP A 65 -7.78 -1.20 -3.34
C ASP A 65 -6.46 -0.65 -3.91
N SER A 66 -5.31 -1.10 -3.37
CA SER A 66 -3.98 -0.88 -3.95
C SER A 66 -3.15 -2.16 -3.96
N SER A 67 -3.69 -3.23 -4.55
CA SER A 67 -3.09 -4.56 -4.55
C SER A 67 -2.70 -5.07 -5.93
N ILE A 68 -3.25 -4.50 -7.01
CA ILE A 68 -3.06 -5.02 -8.37
C ILE A 68 -1.82 -4.39 -9.03
N PRO A 69 -0.78 -5.20 -9.35
CA PRO A 69 0.33 -4.75 -10.18
C PRO A 69 -0.10 -4.40 -11.59
N HIS A 70 0.44 -3.32 -12.12
CA HIS A 70 0.28 -2.94 -13.51
C HIS A 70 1.62 -3.06 -14.25
N ASN A 71 1.70 -4.07 -15.12
CA ASN A 71 2.81 -4.21 -16.05
C ASN A 71 2.82 -3.03 -17.02
N ARG A 72 3.99 -2.43 -17.20
CA ARG A 72 4.25 -1.44 -18.24
C ARG A 72 5.54 -1.77 -18.97
N VAL A 73 5.81 -1.07 -20.06
CA VAL A 73 7.10 -1.11 -20.77
C VAL A 73 7.88 0.14 -20.38
N LYS A 74 9.16 -0.01 -20.00
CA LYS A 74 9.98 1.07 -19.43
C LYS A 74 9.98 2.35 -20.29
N ASP A 75 10.23 2.20 -21.59
CA ASP A 75 10.48 3.31 -22.52
C ASP A 75 9.37 3.48 -23.58
N GLY A 76 8.13 3.11 -23.23
CA GLY A 76 6.98 3.24 -24.14
C GLY A 76 5.61 2.95 -23.52
N GLY A 77 5.58 2.33 -22.35
CA GLY A 77 4.35 2.12 -21.58
C GLY A 77 3.99 3.36 -20.78
N LYS A 78 2.76 3.83 -20.93
CA LYS A 78 2.22 4.92 -20.10
C LYS A 78 1.85 4.38 -18.71
N PRO A 79 2.36 4.99 -17.63
CA PRO A 79 1.85 4.71 -16.29
C PRO A 79 0.33 4.92 -16.22
N MET A 80 -0.37 4.02 -15.54
CA MET A 80 -1.81 4.10 -15.34
C MET A 80 -2.15 5.07 -14.22
N PHE A 81 -3.11 5.96 -14.47
CA PHE A 81 -3.77 6.70 -13.42
C PHE A 81 -4.70 5.79 -12.60
N PRO A 82 -5.00 6.13 -11.34
CA PRO A 82 -6.10 5.52 -10.60
C PRO A 82 -7.42 5.64 -11.36
N TYR A 83 -8.25 4.61 -11.24
CA TYR A 83 -9.56 4.55 -11.89
C TYR A 83 -10.57 3.81 -11.03
N THR A 84 -11.86 4.01 -11.31
CA THR A 84 -12.93 3.26 -10.66
C THR A 84 -13.22 1.96 -11.39
N LEU A 85 -13.68 0.96 -10.66
CA LEU A 85 -14.11 -0.33 -11.20
C LEU A 85 -15.56 -0.30 -11.73
N ASP A 86 -16.06 0.88 -12.11
CA ASP A 86 -17.38 1.06 -12.75
C ASP A 86 -17.51 0.20 -14.01
N TYR A 87 -16.41 0.06 -14.75
CA TYR A 87 -16.31 -0.72 -15.98
C TYR A 87 -15.52 -2.02 -15.81
N GLY A 88 -15.25 -2.44 -14.57
CA GLY A 88 -14.42 -3.59 -14.25
C GLY A 88 -12.92 -3.28 -14.35
N LEU A 89 -12.09 -4.31 -14.22
CA LEU A 89 -10.64 -4.18 -14.29
C LEU A 89 -10.18 -3.84 -15.72
N GLN A 90 -9.37 -2.80 -15.87
CA GLN A 90 -8.92 -2.31 -17.18
C GLN A 90 -7.52 -2.82 -17.58
N THR A 91 -6.88 -3.58 -16.69
CA THR A 91 -5.50 -4.05 -16.86
C THR A 91 -5.44 -5.58 -16.80
N PRO A 92 -4.47 -6.21 -17.50
CA PRO A 92 -4.22 -7.63 -17.35
C PRO A 92 -4.00 -8.01 -15.89
N CYS A 93 -4.53 -9.17 -15.49
CA CYS A 93 -4.33 -9.71 -14.16
C CYS A 93 -2.95 -10.36 -14.06
N ILE A 94 -2.04 -9.74 -13.30
CA ILE A 94 -0.67 -10.26 -13.11
C ILE A 94 -0.62 -11.33 -12.03
N ILE A 95 -1.38 -11.14 -10.95
CA ILE A 95 -1.46 -12.07 -9.81
C ILE A 95 -2.92 -12.49 -9.66
N ALA A 96 -3.26 -13.67 -10.19
CA ALA A 96 -4.61 -14.21 -10.13
C ALA A 96 -4.95 -14.75 -8.73
N PRO A 97 -6.24 -14.73 -8.32
CA PRO A 97 -7.39 -14.18 -9.05
C PRO A 97 -7.50 -12.64 -8.93
N CYS A 98 -8.01 -12.01 -9.98
CA CYS A 98 -8.41 -10.59 -10.02
C CYS A 98 -9.93 -10.48 -10.21
N PRO A 99 -10.58 -9.36 -9.81
CA PRO A 99 -12.03 -9.20 -9.96
C PRO A 99 -12.45 -9.30 -11.43
N GLN A 100 -13.48 -10.10 -11.69
CA GLN A 100 -14.09 -10.21 -13.02
C GLN A 100 -15.38 -9.38 -13.13
N ASN A 101 -16.02 -9.07 -11.99
CA ASN A 101 -17.21 -8.24 -11.94
C ASN A 101 -16.87 -6.74 -11.89
N LYS A 102 -17.92 -5.91 -12.00
CA LYS A 102 -17.87 -4.46 -11.84
C LYS A 102 -18.18 -4.09 -10.40
N TYR A 103 -17.45 -3.11 -9.86
CA TYR A 103 -17.65 -2.58 -8.51
C TYR A 103 -17.78 -1.07 -8.55
N PRO A 104 -18.96 -0.54 -8.92
CA PRO A 104 -19.10 0.87 -9.18
C PRO A 104 -18.70 1.77 -7.99
N GLY A 105 -17.96 2.84 -8.25
CA GLY A 105 -17.43 3.79 -7.28
C GLY A 105 -16.26 3.29 -6.43
N LEU A 106 -15.88 2.01 -6.49
CA LEU A 106 -14.68 1.49 -5.83
C LEU A 106 -13.46 1.84 -6.68
N TRP A 107 -12.46 2.49 -6.09
CA TRP A 107 -11.23 2.85 -6.79
C TRP A 107 -10.23 1.70 -6.75
N THR A 108 -9.44 1.58 -7.81
CA THR A 108 -8.19 0.83 -7.80
C THR A 108 -7.03 1.80 -8.02
N ILE A 109 -6.04 1.74 -7.13
CA ILE A 109 -4.77 2.43 -7.26
C ILE A 109 -3.78 1.43 -7.90
N PRO A 110 -3.57 1.50 -9.24
CA PRO A 110 -2.71 0.55 -9.92
C PRO A 110 -1.28 0.65 -9.38
N MET A 111 -0.68 -0.49 -9.07
CA MET A 111 0.73 -0.54 -8.69
C MET A 111 1.58 -0.59 -9.96
N ASN A 112 1.75 0.58 -10.58
CA ASN A 112 2.63 0.75 -11.75
C ASN A 112 4.03 0.23 -11.42
N MET A 113 4.48 -0.77 -12.18
CA MET A 113 5.77 -1.39 -11.91
C MET A 113 6.93 -0.42 -12.12
N TRP A 114 7.95 -0.59 -11.30
CA TRP A 114 9.25 0.03 -11.40
C TRP A 114 10.16 -0.88 -12.22
N PHE A 115 11.33 -0.35 -12.60
CA PHE A 115 12.37 -1.12 -13.28
C PHE A 115 13.67 -1.00 -12.53
N GLN A 116 14.34 -2.14 -12.34
CA GLN A 116 15.72 -2.18 -11.88
C GLN A 116 16.63 -2.69 -12.97
N LYS A 117 17.77 -2.02 -13.09
CA LYS A 117 18.84 -2.41 -13.99
C LYS A 117 19.60 -3.58 -13.36
N ASN A 118 19.83 -4.63 -14.14
CA ASN A 118 20.64 -5.77 -13.75
C ASN A 118 21.58 -6.13 -14.89
N ASP A 119 22.77 -6.60 -14.54
CA ASP A 119 23.75 -7.13 -15.49
C ASP A 119 23.66 -8.65 -15.48
N ILE A 120 23.31 -9.23 -16.63
CA ILE A 120 23.28 -10.68 -16.81
C ILE A 120 24.26 -10.99 -17.93
N GLU A 121 25.36 -11.64 -17.57
CA GLU A 121 26.39 -12.08 -18.53
C GLU A 121 26.95 -10.93 -19.39
N GLY A 122 27.11 -9.72 -18.81
CA GLY A 122 27.59 -8.53 -19.51
C GLY A 122 26.53 -7.80 -20.34
N LEU A 123 25.28 -8.28 -20.33
CA LEU A 123 24.14 -7.61 -20.96
C LEU A 123 23.33 -6.87 -19.91
N GLN A 124 23.15 -5.57 -20.12
CA GLN A 124 22.35 -4.74 -19.25
C GLN A 124 20.87 -4.87 -19.59
N MET A 125 20.10 -5.39 -18.64
CA MET A 125 18.67 -5.63 -18.78
C MET A 125 17.90 -4.90 -17.67
N TYR A 126 16.62 -4.60 -17.93
CA TYR A 126 15.73 -3.98 -16.96
C TYR A 126 14.64 -4.96 -16.55
N PHE A 127 14.51 -5.18 -15.24
CA PHE A 127 13.54 -6.10 -14.67
C PHE A 127 12.41 -5.34 -13.98
N PRO A 128 11.13 -5.68 -14.28
CA PRO A 128 10.00 -5.02 -13.65
C PRO A 128 9.79 -5.51 -12.21
N CYS A 129 9.31 -4.63 -11.34
CA CYS A 129 9.04 -4.93 -9.94
C CYS A 129 7.86 -4.10 -9.40
N SER A 130 6.95 -4.72 -8.65
CA SER A 130 5.73 -4.07 -8.12
C SER A 130 5.97 -3.28 -6.83
N THR A 131 7.08 -3.52 -6.13
CA THR A 131 7.48 -2.84 -4.90
C THR A 131 8.96 -2.56 -4.95
N ILE A 132 9.41 -1.52 -4.22
CA ILE A 132 10.82 -1.13 -4.16
C ILE A 132 11.70 -2.28 -3.69
N ALA A 133 11.24 -3.04 -2.69
CA ALA A 133 11.97 -4.19 -2.17
C ALA A 133 11.99 -5.40 -3.11
N GLY A 134 11.03 -5.50 -4.04
CA GLY A 134 11.01 -6.55 -5.06
C GLY A 134 11.92 -6.26 -6.25
N CYS A 135 12.52 -5.07 -6.32
CA CYS A 135 13.46 -4.69 -7.36
C CYS A 135 14.86 -5.23 -7.00
N VAL A 136 15.35 -6.19 -7.78
CA VAL A 136 16.64 -6.87 -7.52
C VAL A 136 17.61 -6.73 -8.69
N PRO A 137 18.92 -6.59 -8.42
CA PRO A 137 19.55 -6.44 -7.10
C PRO A 137 19.18 -5.08 -6.45
N PRO A 138 19.08 -5.00 -5.11
CA PRO A 138 18.89 -3.71 -4.45
C PRO A 138 20.13 -2.82 -4.64
N PRO A 139 19.98 -1.49 -4.66
CA PRO A 139 21.12 -0.58 -4.59
C PRO A 139 21.79 -0.68 -3.21
N ASP A 140 23.11 -0.52 -3.16
CA ASP A 140 23.89 -0.68 -1.92
C ASP A 140 24.36 0.66 -1.35
N THR A 141 24.69 1.62 -2.21
CA THR A 141 25.16 2.97 -1.79
C THR A 141 24.05 4.01 -1.78
N ALA A 142 24.31 5.15 -1.13
CA ALA A 142 23.37 6.27 -1.10
C ALA A 142 23.10 6.82 -2.51
N ASP A 143 24.15 6.95 -3.34
CA ASP A 143 24.04 7.53 -4.67
C ASP A 143 23.34 6.58 -5.64
N GLU A 144 23.65 5.27 -5.59
CA GLU A 144 22.91 4.27 -6.37
C GLU A 144 21.42 4.24 -6.01
N THR A 145 21.11 4.39 -4.72
CA THR A 145 19.72 4.43 -4.26
C THR A 145 19.01 5.67 -4.76
N TYR A 146 19.65 6.83 -4.66
CA TYR A 146 19.11 8.09 -5.20
C TYR A 146 18.88 7.99 -6.72
N GLU A 147 19.85 7.50 -7.48
CA GLU A 147 19.74 7.36 -8.94
C GLU A 147 18.67 6.35 -9.35
N PHE A 148 18.54 5.23 -8.64
CA PHE A 148 17.47 4.25 -8.86
C PHE A 148 16.07 4.86 -8.65
N LEU A 149 15.88 5.62 -7.56
CA LEU A 149 14.63 6.32 -7.27
C LEU A 149 14.33 7.39 -8.32
N MET A 150 15.34 8.20 -8.65
CA MET A 150 15.26 9.27 -9.65
C MET A 150 14.91 8.74 -11.05
N ALA A 151 15.58 7.67 -11.48
CA ALA A 151 15.36 7.05 -12.79
C ALA A 151 13.94 6.47 -12.91
N ASN A 152 13.38 5.94 -11.83
CA ASN A 152 11.99 5.49 -11.82
C ASN A 152 11.01 6.67 -11.77
N PHE A 153 11.27 7.70 -10.96
CA PHE A 153 10.45 8.91 -10.90
C PHE A 153 10.31 9.61 -12.26
N LYS A 154 11.42 9.79 -12.99
CA LYS A 154 11.45 10.42 -14.31
C LYS A 154 10.53 9.75 -15.33
N GLN A 155 10.37 8.43 -15.27
CA GLN A 155 9.46 7.70 -16.18
C GLN A 155 7.98 8.07 -15.99
N PHE A 156 7.61 8.62 -14.84
CA PHE A 156 6.27 9.14 -14.57
C PHE A 156 6.23 10.63 -14.87
N TYR A 157 7.21 11.37 -14.33
CA TYR A 157 7.26 12.83 -14.38
C TYR A 157 7.42 13.40 -15.81
N GLU A 158 8.21 12.75 -16.65
CA GLU A 158 8.49 13.15 -18.04
C GLU A 158 7.49 12.52 -19.04
N ASN A 159 6.57 11.68 -18.56
CA ASN A 159 5.53 11.05 -19.37
C ASN A 159 4.16 11.70 -19.09
N ASN A 160 3.17 10.94 -18.63
CA ASN A 160 1.82 11.43 -18.39
C ASN A 160 1.56 11.90 -16.96
N ARG A 161 2.58 11.90 -16.08
CA ARG A 161 2.49 12.32 -14.68
C ARG A 161 1.42 11.58 -13.86
N ALA A 162 1.15 10.31 -14.19
CA ALA A 162 0.36 9.47 -13.29
C ALA A 162 1.03 9.41 -11.90
N PRO A 163 0.26 9.22 -10.80
CA PRO A 163 0.83 9.16 -9.45
C PRO A 163 1.98 8.16 -9.35
N PHE A 164 3.15 8.64 -8.91
CA PHE A 164 4.35 7.82 -8.73
C PHE A 164 4.27 7.02 -7.43
N PRO A 165 4.19 5.67 -7.47
CA PRO A 165 3.96 4.87 -6.28
C PRO A 165 5.24 4.60 -5.50
N MET A 166 5.30 5.03 -4.24
CA MET A 166 6.40 4.72 -3.31
C MET A 166 6.02 3.56 -2.36
N PHE A 167 6.00 2.33 -2.88
CA PHE A 167 5.62 1.14 -2.11
C PHE A 167 6.85 0.40 -1.59
N LEU A 168 7.13 0.56 -0.29
CA LEU A 168 8.31 0.01 0.38
C LEU A 168 7.97 -0.67 1.70
N HIS A 169 8.77 -1.68 2.06
CA HIS A 169 8.85 -2.20 3.42
C HIS A 169 9.96 -1.46 4.16
N GLU A 170 9.72 -1.03 5.39
CA GLU A 170 10.70 -0.28 6.19
C GLU A 170 12.03 -1.04 6.33
N GLY A 171 11.98 -2.38 6.43
CA GLY A 171 13.15 -3.24 6.48
C GLY A 171 14.16 -3.04 5.33
N TRP A 172 13.69 -2.61 4.16
CA TRP A 172 14.54 -2.31 3.00
C TRP A 172 15.47 -1.13 3.26
N LEU A 173 15.08 -0.17 4.11
CA LEU A 173 15.89 1.02 4.39
C LEU A 173 17.12 0.72 5.27
N HIS A 174 17.15 -0.43 5.96
CA HIS A 174 18.23 -0.78 6.90
C HIS A 174 19.48 -1.38 6.25
N GLY A 175 19.43 -1.80 4.99
CA GLY A 175 20.61 -2.40 4.37
C GLY A 175 21.40 -1.41 3.52
N GLY A 176 22.73 -1.51 3.59
CA GLY A 176 23.63 -0.57 2.93
C GLY A 176 23.37 0.87 3.39
N GLU A 177 23.48 1.80 2.44
CA GLU A 177 23.23 3.23 2.65
C GLU A 177 21.88 3.68 2.05
N ARG A 178 20.95 2.73 1.85
CA ARG A 178 19.66 2.97 1.19
C ARG A 178 18.83 4.07 1.84
N ARG A 179 18.84 4.16 3.19
CA ARG A 179 18.15 5.23 3.91
C ARG A 179 18.68 6.61 3.54
N GLU A 180 19.99 6.78 3.40
CA GLU A 180 20.59 8.06 3.04
C GLU A 180 20.18 8.47 1.62
N GLY A 181 20.30 7.55 0.65
CA GLY A 181 19.87 7.81 -0.73
C GLY A 181 18.37 8.09 -0.87
N PHE A 182 17.54 7.40 -0.08
CA PHE A 182 16.11 7.67 0.00
C PHE A 182 15.84 9.09 0.50
N LEU A 183 16.50 9.53 1.57
CA LEU A 183 16.33 10.90 2.09
C LEU A 183 16.83 11.96 1.11
N LYS A 184 17.97 11.74 0.45
CA LYS A 184 18.45 12.61 -0.65
C LYS A 184 17.39 12.78 -1.75
N PHE A 185 16.70 11.71 -2.11
CA PHE A 185 15.63 11.75 -3.10
C PHE A 185 14.40 12.53 -2.61
N ILE A 186 13.97 12.31 -1.36
CA ILE A 186 12.88 13.07 -0.76
C ILE A 186 13.21 14.56 -0.69
N ASP A 187 14.41 14.92 -0.24
CA ASP A 187 14.86 16.32 -0.18
C ASP A 187 14.81 16.97 -1.58
N TRP A 188 15.24 16.25 -2.61
CA TRP A 188 15.14 16.73 -3.99
C TRP A 188 13.69 16.93 -4.44
N LEU A 189 12.77 16.01 -4.12
CA LEU A 189 11.34 16.16 -4.46
C LEU A 189 10.75 17.43 -3.84
N LEU A 190 11.12 17.73 -2.59
CA LEU A 190 10.67 18.92 -1.86
C LEU A 190 11.21 20.24 -2.45
N THR A 191 12.20 20.19 -3.35
CA THR A 191 12.65 21.37 -4.11
C THR A 191 11.79 21.70 -5.33
N LYS A 192 10.81 20.86 -5.68
CA LYS A 192 9.98 21.02 -6.87
C LYS A 192 8.63 21.63 -6.52
N ASP A 193 8.31 22.75 -7.16
CA ASP A 193 7.03 23.46 -6.95
C ASP A 193 5.82 22.70 -7.51
N ASP A 194 6.04 21.68 -8.34
CA ASP A 194 5.01 20.89 -9.02
C ASP A 194 4.99 19.41 -8.63
N VAL A 195 5.63 19.05 -7.52
CA VAL A 195 5.62 17.71 -6.94
C VAL A 195 5.09 17.74 -5.51
N PHE A 196 4.16 16.84 -5.20
CA PHE A 196 3.48 16.78 -3.90
C PHE A 196 3.58 15.36 -3.31
N ILE A 197 3.92 15.25 -2.03
CA ILE A 197 4.07 13.96 -1.33
C ILE A 197 2.83 13.71 -0.48
N VAL A 198 1.88 12.98 -1.06
CA VAL A 198 0.52 12.84 -0.54
C VAL A 198 0.13 11.40 -0.20
N THR A 199 -0.96 11.22 0.54
CA THR A 199 -1.58 9.89 0.73
C THR A 199 -2.31 9.41 -0.52
N LEU A 200 -2.60 8.10 -0.59
CA LEU A 200 -3.47 7.56 -1.64
C LEU A 200 -4.90 8.12 -1.60
N LYS A 201 -5.41 8.49 -0.41
CA LYS A 201 -6.71 9.17 -0.28
C LYS A 201 -6.70 10.53 -0.96
N GLU A 202 -5.65 11.34 -0.72
CA GLU A 202 -5.45 12.64 -1.35
C GLU A 202 -5.27 12.52 -2.88
N VAL A 203 -4.61 11.46 -3.36
CA VAL A 203 -4.57 11.16 -4.80
C VAL A 203 -5.98 10.97 -5.35
N ILE A 204 -6.85 10.17 -4.70
CA ILE A 204 -8.23 9.96 -5.16
C ILE A 204 -9.04 11.26 -5.10
N GLU A 205 -8.87 12.08 -4.07
CA GLU A 205 -9.51 13.38 -3.95
C GLU A 205 -9.10 14.31 -5.11
N PHE A 206 -7.82 14.31 -5.48
CA PHE A 206 -7.33 15.00 -6.67
C PHE A 206 -7.95 14.43 -7.95
N MET A 207 -8.03 13.10 -8.10
CA MET A 207 -8.63 12.48 -9.29
C MET A 207 -10.12 12.81 -9.46
N LYS A 208 -10.85 13.01 -8.35
CA LYS A 208 -12.27 13.42 -8.37
C LYS A 208 -12.46 14.87 -8.80
N ASN A 209 -11.48 15.74 -8.53
CA ASN A 209 -11.53 17.16 -8.89
C ASN A 209 -10.13 17.69 -9.20
N PRO A 210 -9.57 17.39 -10.40
CA PRO A 210 -8.21 17.75 -10.75
C PRO A 210 -8.01 19.26 -10.76
N LYS A 211 -6.88 19.70 -10.20
CA LYS A 211 -6.52 21.11 -10.11
C LYS A 211 -5.19 21.37 -10.84
N PRO A 212 -5.06 22.47 -11.60
CA PRO A 212 -3.76 22.95 -12.05
C PRO A 212 -2.82 23.20 -10.86
N VAL A 213 -1.52 23.00 -11.06
CA VAL A 213 -0.47 23.14 -10.02
C VAL A 213 -0.60 24.44 -9.20
N ASN A 214 -0.79 25.58 -9.87
CA ASN A 214 -0.90 26.90 -9.23
C ASN A 214 -2.13 27.06 -8.30
N SER A 215 -3.08 26.13 -8.36
CA SER A 215 -4.33 26.14 -7.57
C SER A 215 -4.45 24.95 -6.62
N TYR A 216 -3.56 23.96 -6.76
CA TYR A 216 -3.52 22.83 -5.85
C TYR A 216 -2.82 23.25 -4.56
N LYS A 217 -3.38 22.85 -3.43
CA LYS A 217 -2.79 23.02 -2.10
C LYS A 217 -2.93 21.71 -1.36
N GLU A 218 -1.84 21.18 -0.84
CA GLU A 218 -1.88 19.98 -0.01
C GLU A 218 -2.72 20.23 1.24
N SER A 219 -3.54 19.23 1.60
CA SER A 219 -4.46 19.34 2.73
C SER A 219 -3.73 19.59 4.05
N ARG A 220 -2.52 19.05 4.19
CA ARG A 220 -1.70 19.11 5.42
C ARG A 220 -0.99 20.42 5.63
N CYS A 221 -0.79 21.22 4.60
CA CYS A 221 -0.26 22.58 4.74
C CYS A 221 -1.27 23.54 5.40
N LEU A 222 -2.51 23.10 5.63
CA LEU A 222 -3.58 23.92 6.19
C LEU A 222 -3.71 23.81 7.71
N THR A 223 -3.11 22.79 8.35
CA THR A 223 -3.26 22.59 9.80
C THR A 223 -2.00 21.96 10.41
N GLU A 224 -1.45 22.59 11.45
CA GLU A 224 -0.38 21.99 12.25
C GLU A 224 -0.86 20.67 12.83
N VAL A 225 -0.18 19.56 12.51
CA VAL A 225 -0.53 18.22 12.99
C VAL A 225 -0.13 18.13 14.46
N LYS A 226 -1.06 18.46 15.36
CA LYS A 226 -0.87 18.27 16.80
C LYS A 226 -0.88 16.78 17.14
N PRO A 227 -0.06 16.33 18.10
CA PRO A 227 -0.18 14.98 18.65
C PRO A 227 -1.64 14.71 19.05
N SER A 228 -2.14 13.53 18.70
CA SER A 228 -3.52 13.13 19.03
C SER A 228 -3.73 13.19 20.53
N ASP A 229 -4.74 13.93 20.96
CA ASP A 229 -5.22 13.98 22.35
C ASP A 229 -6.08 12.78 22.71
N LYS A 230 -6.40 11.90 21.75
CA LYS A 230 -7.22 10.71 21.97
C LYS A 230 -6.46 9.56 22.63
N CYS A 231 -5.13 9.58 22.60
CA CYS A 231 -4.27 8.53 23.14
C CYS A 231 -3.34 9.07 24.23
N THR A 232 -3.90 9.40 25.39
CA THR A 232 -3.14 10.04 26.48
C THR A 232 -2.35 9.07 27.36
N ARG A 233 -2.80 7.81 27.44
CA ARG A 233 -2.16 6.77 28.27
C ARG A 233 -2.04 5.48 27.46
N PRO A 234 -0.98 5.32 26.65
CA PRO A 234 -0.79 4.11 25.89
C PRO A 234 -0.42 2.95 26.81
N GLU A 235 -1.15 1.84 26.70
CA GLU A 235 -0.94 0.62 27.49
C GLU A 235 -0.11 -0.39 26.69
N THR A 236 0.67 -1.22 27.39
CA THR A 236 1.48 -2.26 26.77
C THR A 236 1.06 -3.63 27.28
N CYS A 237 0.35 -4.38 26.44
CA CYS A 237 -0.21 -5.67 26.75
C CYS A 237 0.72 -6.80 26.32
N VAL A 238 0.95 -7.77 27.22
CA VAL A 238 1.71 -8.99 26.93
C VAL A 238 0.76 -10.18 26.99
N TYR A 239 0.46 -10.74 25.81
CA TYR A 239 -0.34 -11.93 25.63
C TYR A 239 0.58 -13.14 25.58
N ARG A 240 0.56 -13.94 26.63
CA ARG A 240 1.44 -15.11 26.73
C ARG A 240 0.86 -16.31 25.99
N LYS A 241 1.73 -17.08 25.34
CA LYS A 241 1.39 -18.37 24.71
C LYS A 241 0.19 -18.29 23.74
N VAL A 242 0.19 -17.29 22.86
CA VAL A 242 -0.88 -17.10 21.88
C VAL A 242 -0.96 -18.30 20.95
N LYS A 243 -2.19 -18.75 20.67
CA LYS A 243 -2.48 -19.84 19.74
C LYS A 243 -3.30 -19.33 18.56
N ILE A 244 -2.73 -19.41 17.36
CA ILE A 244 -3.39 -19.10 16.09
C ILE A 244 -3.06 -20.26 15.16
N GLY A 245 -3.95 -21.24 15.08
CA GLY A 245 -3.63 -22.57 14.56
C GLY A 245 -2.66 -23.30 15.50
N ASP A 246 -1.40 -22.90 15.48
CA ASP A 246 -0.32 -23.37 16.33
C ASP A 246 0.07 -22.35 17.41
N HIS A 247 0.95 -22.77 18.34
CA HIS A 247 1.52 -21.87 19.34
C HIS A 247 2.54 -20.93 18.69
N ILE A 248 2.24 -19.63 18.64
CA ILE A 248 3.08 -18.63 17.98
C ILE A 248 3.98 -17.84 18.93
N GLY A 249 3.98 -18.23 20.22
CA GLY A 249 4.75 -17.56 21.27
C GLY A 249 3.99 -16.42 21.93
N ASP A 250 4.73 -15.62 22.69
CA ASP A 250 4.21 -14.43 23.32
C ASP A 250 4.01 -13.32 22.26
N ARG A 251 2.98 -12.51 22.45
CA ARG A 251 2.70 -11.33 21.63
C ARG A 251 2.61 -10.10 22.50
N LYS A 252 3.19 -9.01 22.02
CA LYS A 252 3.16 -7.71 22.67
C LYS A 252 2.38 -6.75 21.79
N MET A 253 1.42 -6.05 22.37
CA MET A 253 0.62 -5.04 21.68
C MET A 253 0.65 -3.76 22.49
N LYS A 254 0.88 -2.62 21.82
CA LYS A 254 0.76 -1.30 22.42
C LYS A 254 -0.48 -0.63 21.85
N SER A 255 -1.37 -0.13 22.70
CA SER A 255 -2.65 0.44 22.30
C SER A 255 -3.04 1.64 23.16
N CYS A 256 -4.04 2.39 22.70
CA CYS A 256 -4.64 3.54 23.38
C CYS A 256 -5.83 3.16 24.27
N VAL A 257 -6.03 1.85 24.48
CA VAL A 257 -7.11 1.25 25.27
C VAL A 257 -6.53 0.23 26.24
N ASP A 258 -7.30 -0.10 27.28
CA ASP A 258 -6.96 -1.14 28.24
C ASP A 258 -6.77 -2.50 27.55
N CYS A 259 -5.94 -3.35 28.15
CA CYS A 259 -5.65 -4.66 27.60
C CYS A 259 -6.90 -5.54 27.50
N ALA A 260 -7.14 -6.07 26.30
CA ALA A 260 -8.12 -7.11 26.10
C ALA A 260 -7.73 -8.39 26.88
N PRO A 261 -8.69 -9.24 27.27
CA PRO A 261 -8.39 -10.50 27.95
C PRO A 261 -7.65 -11.51 27.06
N HIS A 262 -7.77 -11.37 25.74
CA HIS A 262 -7.16 -12.25 24.75
C HIS A 262 -6.53 -11.44 23.63
N TYR A 263 -5.51 -12.01 22.98
CA TYR A 263 -4.87 -11.38 21.83
C TYR A 263 -5.89 -11.22 20.70
N PRO A 264 -6.18 -9.99 20.23
CA PRO A 264 -7.14 -9.79 19.16
C PRO A 264 -6.66 -10.47 17.87
N TRP A 265 -7.53 -11.30 17.28
CA TRP A 265 -7.22 -12.03 16.06
C TRP A 265 -8.48 -12.39 15.28
N VAL A 266 -8.29 -12.79 14.02
CA VAL A 266 -9.34 -13.26 13.13
C VAL A 266 -10.09 -14.45 13.75
N SER A 267 -11.39 -14.29 13.92
CA SER A 267 -12.32 -15.36 14.28
C SER A 267 -13.18 -15.69 13.07
N LEU A 268 -12.77 -16.70 12.30
CA LEU A 268 -13.66 -17.28 11.31
C LEU A 268 -14.67 -18.14 12.05
N LYS A 269 -15.96 -17.78 12.01
CA LYS A 269 -17.02 -18.69 12.45
C LYS A 269 -16.87 -19.96 11.59
N LYS A 270 -16.47 -21.07 12.21
CA LYS A 270 -16.63 -22.38 11.57
C LYS A 270 -18.13 -22.57 11.39
N GLN A 271 -18.60 -22.62 10.15
CA GLN A 271 -19.89 -23.24 9.84
C GLN A 271 -19.82 -24.73 10.23
#